data_AF-A0A3G1DGQ3-F1
#
_entry.id   AF-A0A3G1DGQ3-F1
#
_cell.length_a   1.000
_cell.length_b   1.000
_cell.length_c   1.000
_cell.angle_alpha   90.00
_cell.angle_beta   90.00
_cell.angle_gamma   90.00
#
_symmetry.space_group_name_H-M   'P 1'
#
loop_
_entity.id
_entity.type
_entity.pdbx_description
1 polymer ?
#
loop_
_entity_poly.entity_id
_entity_poly.type
_entity_poly.pdbx_seq_one_letter_code
_entity_poly.pdbx_strand_id
1 'polypeptide(L)'
;MDVIASNAADTQEMAMTEILATGEERKRPYSSPDMAFQFNDVEIRNPYFSPCGTAVVDPVLAYGFDVFHTGGGCMALRKEFCNGNYLLLSNEINIAEPEDWDECTLGLYDADGDQKAFCELRDVPYAQFGLPEHEESLDDPVRLLCPCCGARTTGRQWRNQDVGHGLCSTCIESVRAKMAADEFIKCYGHQGIHFGLSQSAPSPQLLDELAQKKLLAQDSPDQPALDSNALKDRYRSWAQDNLANDDLQVNDGAQVTLCDDGAFVETWTWVPRDSLPEAAAPGGETH
;
A
#
# COMPACT_ATOMS: atom_id res chain seq x y z
N MET A 1 -32.30 -13.22 -24.94
CA MET A 1 -31.26 -13.87 -24.12
C MET A 1 -29.96 -13.26 -24.58
N ASP A 2 -29.65 -12.09 -24.04
CA ASP A 2 -28.42 -11.37 -24.36
C ASP A 2 -27.46 -11.60 -23.21
N VAL A 3 -26.41 -12.35 -23.52
CA VAL A 3 -25.33 -12.69 -22.60
C VAL A 3 -24.31 -11.56 -22.66
N ILE A 4 -24.33 -10.75 -21.60
CA ILE A 4 -23.17 -10.17 -20.90
C ILE A 4 -22.00 -9.77 -21.81
N ALA A 5 -22.04 -8.54 -22.31
CA ALA A 5 -20.82 -7.77 -22.55
C ALA A 5 -20.34 -7.27 -21.17
N SER A 6 -19.40 -7.99 -20.56
CA SER A 6 -18.75 -7.56 -19.32
C SER A 6 -17.84 -6.38 -19.64
N ASN A 7 -18.14 -5.24 -19.02
CA ASN A 7 -17.45 -3.96 -19.14
C ASN A 7 -16.05 -4.04 -18.51
N ALA A 8 -15.02 -4.25 -19.31
CA ALA A 8 -13.62 -4.06 -18.89
C ALA A 8 -13.26 -2.58 -18.65
N ALA A 9 -14.12 -1.65 -19.07
CA ALA A 9 -13.95 -0.21 -18.82
C ALA A 9 -14.53 0.24 -17.46
N ASP A 10 -15.60 -0.43 -16.96
CA ASP A 10 -16.20 -0.09 -15.66
C ASP A 10 -15.30 -0.48 -14.46
N THR A 11 -14.31 -1.34 -14.69
CA THR A 11 -13.52 -1.98 -13.63
C THR A 11 -12.41 -1.08 -13.07
N GLN A 12 -11.83 -0.20 -13.89
CA GLN A 12 -10.81 0.76 -13.42
C GLN A 12 -11.41 2.04 -12.81
N GLU A 13 -12.65 2.40 -13.17
CA GLU A 13 -13.33 3.56 -12.59
C GLU A 13 -13.79 3.35 -11.14
N MET A 14 -13.83 2.12 -10.64
CA MET A 14 -14.32 1.77 -9.29
C MET A 14 -13.30 0.95 -8.49
N ALA A 15 -12.02 1.29 -8.62
CA ALA A 15 -10.89 0.57 -8.03
C ALA A 15 -10.77 0.65 -6.50
N MET A 16 -11.62 1.44 -5.81
CA MET A 16 -11.59 1.58 -4.36
C MET A 16 -12.93 1.21 -3.74
N THR A 17 -12.90 0.58 -2.57
CA THR A 17 -14.07 0.34 -1.73
C THR A 17 -13.99 1.24 -0.50
N GLU A 18 -15.06 1.98 -0.21
CA GLU A 18 -15.22 2.76 1.01
C GLU A 18 -16.04 1.98 2.02
N ILE A 19 -15.62 2.02 3.29
CA ILE A 19 -16.35 1.46 4.42
C ILE A 19 -17.13 2.60 5.08
N LEU A 20 -18.45 2.55 5.00
CA LEU A 20 -19.32 3.52 5.65
C LEU A 20 -19.33 3.30 7.16
N ALA A 21 -19.72 4.31 7.94
CA ALA A 21 -19.86 4.20 9.39
C ALA A 21 -20.85 3.10 9.85
N THR A 22 -21.73 2.65 8.95
CA THR A 22 -22.65 1.52 9.15
C THR A 22 -21.99 0.14 8.98
N GLY A 23 -20.74 0.09 8.52
CA GLY A 23 -20.04 -1.12 8.08
C GLY A 23 -20.37 -1.56 6.65
N GLU A 24 -21.20 -0.80 5.92
CA GLU A 24 -21.54 -1.11 4.53
C GLU A 24 -20.38 -0.74 3.59
N GLU A 25 -20.08 -1.65 2.66
CA GLU A 25 -19.08 -1.45 1.61
C GLU A 25 -19.68 -0.78 0.38
N ARG A 26 -19.02 0.27 -0.11
CA ARG A 26 -19.40 0.97 -1.33
C ARG A 26 -18.21 1.14 -2.27
N LYS A 27 -18.29 0.51 -3.45
CA LYS A 27 -17.33 0.76 -4.53
C LYS A 27 -17.41 2.20 -5.03
N ARG A 28 -16.25 2.80 -5.30
CA ARG A 28 -16.10 4.17 -5.80
C ARG A 28 -14.78 4.35 -6.55
N PRO A 29 -14.60 5.47 -7.27
CA PRO A 29 -13.33 5.75 -7.92
C PRO A 29 -12.15 5.88 -6.96
N TYR A 30 -10.98 5.52 -7.48
CA TYR A 30 -9.72 5.63 -6.76
C TYR A 30 -9.51 7.08 -6.30
N SER A 31 -9.24 7.24 -5.01
CA SER A 31 -8.97 8.53 -4.40
C SER A 31 -7.51 8.59 -4.00
N SER A 32 -6.70 9.30 -4.77
CA SER A 32 -5.27 9.49 -4.45
C SER A 32 -5.05 10.07 -3.04
N PRO A 33 -5.79 11.10 -2.58
CA PRO A 33 -5.62 11.61 -1.22
C PRO A 33 -5.83 10.59 -0.11
N ASP A 34 -6.58 9.52 -0.38
CA ASP A 34 -6.90 8.46 0.58
C ASP A 34 -5.93 7.27 0.44
N MET A 35 -5.59 6.89 -0.80
CA MET A 35 -4.91 5.62 -1.11
C MET A 35 -3.48 5.77 -1.62
N ALA A 36 -2.94 6.99 -1.69
CA ALA A 36 -1.58 7.26 -2.13
C ALA A 36 -0.79 8.03 -1.07
N PHE A 37 0.53 8.04 -1.21
CA PHE A 37 1.42 8.85 -0.36
C PHE A 37 2.50 9.53 -1.19
N GLN A 38 3.09 10.60 -0.66
CA GLN A 38 4.15 11.33 -1.35
C GLN A 38 5.53 10.78 -1.00
N PHE A 39 6.36 10.55 -2.02
CA PHE A 39 7.78 10.22 -1.87
C PHE A 39 8.59 11.04 -2.89
N ASN A 40 9.50 11.90 -2.40
CA ASN A 40 10.33 12.76 -3.25
C ASN A 40 9.53 13.54 -4.32
N ASP A 41 8.39 14.12 -3.93
CA ASP A 41 7.45 14.86 -4.79
C ASP A 41 6.79 14.03 -5.91
N VAL A 42 6.83 12.69 -5.78
CA VAL A 42 6.06 11.76 -6.60
C VAL A 42 5.00 11.10 -5.74
N GLU A 43 3.76 11.12 -6.22
CA GLU A 43 2.67 10.36 -5.63
C GLU A 43 2.86 8.87 -5.91
N ILE A 44 3.02 8.08 -4.85
CA ILE A 44 3.16 6.62 -4.90
C ILE A 44 1.80 6.00 -4.62
N ARG A 45 1.36 5.13 -5.52
CA ARG A 45 0.05 4.44 -5.44
C ARG A 45 0.20 2.95 -5.16
N ASN A 46 1.24 2.33 -5.70
CA ASN A 46 1.64 0.96 -5.47
C ASN A 46 3.00 0.92 -4.74
N PRO A 47 3.04 0.53 -3.45
CA PRO A 47 4.27 0.52 -2.66
C PRO A 47 5.35 -0.48 -3.12
N TYR A 48 5.02 -1.48 -3.95
CA TYR A 48 5.99 -2.47 -4.43
C TYR A 48 6.76 -2.03 -5.68
N PHE A 49 6.39 -0.91 -6.30
CA PHE A 49 7.10 -0.39 -7.46
C PHE A 49 7.84 0.90 -7.15
N SER A 50 8.98 1.09 -7.78
CA SER A 50 9.70 2.36 -7.83
C SER A 50 8.82 3.48 -8.43
N PRO A 51 9.15 4.77 -8.20
CA PRO A 51 8.36 5.89 -8.74
C PRO A 51 8.26 5.88 -10.28
N CYS A 52 9.28 5.35 -10.96
CA CYS A 52 9.33 5.21 -12.41
C CYS A 52 8.73 3.90 -12.95
N GLY A 53 8.29 2.98 -12.08
CA GLY A 53 7.68 1.71 -12.51
C GLY A 53 8.65 0.70 -13.15
N THR A 54 9.95 0.99 -13.17
CA THR A 54 10.94 0.12 -13.86
C THR A 54 11.58 -0.91 -12.95
N ALA A 55 11.34 -0.83 -11.64
CA ALA A 55 11.90 -1.73 -10.64
C ALA A 55 10.89 -2.04 -9.55
N VAL A 56 10.94 -3.28 -9.06
CA VAL A 56 10.33 -3.73 -7.82
C VAL A 56 11.16 -3.26 -6.65
N VAL A 57 10.51 -2.82 -5.58
CA VAL A 57 11.15 -2.31 -4.36
C VAL A 57 10.53 -2.94 -3.13
N ASP A 58 11.31 -3.03 -2.06
CA ASP A 58 10.81 -3.33 -0.72
C ASP A 58 10.20 -2.04 -0.12
N PRO A 59 8.89 -2.02 0.22
CA PRO A 59 8.25 -0.84 0.79
C PRO A 59 8.86 -0.39 2.13
N VAL A 60 9.44 -1.30 2.92
CA VAL A 60 10.13 -0.98 4.17
C VAL A 60 11.36 -0.13 3.88
N LEU A 61 12.26 -0.63 3.03
CA LEU A 61 13.52 0.03 2.70
C LEU A 61 13.32 1.27 1.83
N ALA A 62 12.39 1.24 0.87
CA ALA A 62 12.20 2.33 -0.08
C ALA A 62 11.33 3.47 0.46
N TYR A 63 10.26 3.13 1.19
CA TYR A 63 9.19 4.06 1.54
C TYR A 63 8.94 4.20 3.04
N GLY A 64 9.70 3.49 3.87
CA GLY A 64 9.60 3.57 5.33
C GLY A 64 8.26 3.06 5.84
N PHE A 65 7.83 1.90 5.33
CA PHE A 65 6.79 1.11 5.99
C PHE A 65 7.40 0.34 7.16
N ASP A 66 6.60 0.08 8.19
CA ASP A 66 6.95 -0.75 9.33
C ASP A 66 6.22 -2.09 9.27
N VAL A 67 6.86 -3.16 9.74
CA VAL A 67 6.21 -4.45 9.92
C VAL A 67 5.28 -4.36 11.14
N PHE A 68 3.98 -4.63 10.93
CA PHE A 68 2.96 -4.43 11.95
C PHE A 68 2.08 -5.67 12.18
N HIS A 69 1.84 -5.99 13.44
CA HIS A 69 0.93 -7.06 13.87
C HIS A 69 -0.48 -6.51 14.10
N THR A 70 -1.45 -6.95 13.31
CA THR A 70 -2.85 -6.52 13.42
C THR A 70 -3.65 -7.34 14.46
N GLY A 71 -3.02 -8.35 15.08
CA GLY A 71 -3.63 -9.28 16.03
C GLY A 71 -4.07 -10.59 15.36
N GLY A 72 -4.24 -11.66 16.16
CA GLY A 72 -4.69 -12.96 15.64
C GLY A 72 -3.71 -13.65 14.67
N GLY A 73 -2.41 -13.34 14.76
CA GLY A 73 -1.37 -13.89 13.88
C GLY A 73 -1.19 -13.15 12.55
N CYS A 74 -2.05 -12.18 12.24
CA CYS A 74 -1.99 -11.42 11.01
C CYS A 74 -0.87 -10.36 11.00
N MET A 75 -0.21 -10.22 9.85
CA MET A 75 0.86 -9.24 9.62
C MET A 75 0.56 -8.38 8.40
N ALA A 76 0.94 -7.11 8.48
CA ALA A 76 0.83 -6.15 7.40
C ALA A 76 2.00 -5.17 7.44
N LEU A 77 2.30 -4.53 6.31
CA LEU A 77 3.17 -3.37 6.27
C LEU A 77 2.34 -2.12 6.57
N ARG A 78 2.76 -1.36 7.60
CA ARG A 78 2.07 -0.14 8.07
C ARG A 78 2.82 1.10 7.67
N LYS A 79 2.09 2.10 7.18
CA LYS A 79 2.62 3.46 6.98
C LYS A 79 1.76 4.47 7.71
N GLU A 80 2.30 5.09 8.75
CA GLU A 80 1.60 6.12 9.51
C GLU A 80 1.74 7.52 8.90
N PHE A 81 0.67 8.31 9.04
CA PHE A 81 0.62 9.70 8.66
C PHE A 81 0.52 10.60 9.89
N CYS A 82 0.93 11.86 9.75
CA CYS A 82 0.97 12.83 10.85
C CYS A 82 -0.41 13.20 11.43
N ASN A 83 -1.50 12.88 10.73
CA ASN A 83 -2.88 13.05 11.19
C ASN A 83 -3.41 11.85 12.00
N GLY A 84 -2.59 10.81 12.22
CA GLY A 84 -2.96 9.58 12.91
C GLY A 84 -3.57 8.50 12.02
N ASN A 85 -3.94 8.84 10.78
CA ASN A 85 -4.35 7.82 9.81
C ASN A 85 -3.14 6.98 9.39
N TYR A 86 -3.40 5.76 8.91
CA TYR A 86 -2.35 4.90 8.42
C TYR A 86 -2.82 4.00 7.28
N LEU A 87 -1.87 3.56 6.46
CA LEU A 87 -2.09 2.52 5.47
C LEU A 87 -1.64 1.17 6.02
N LEU A 88 -2.37 0.11 5.72
CA LEU A 88 -1.94 -1.27 5.87
C LEU A 88 -1.88 -1.96 4.50
N LEU A 89 -0.78 -2.65 4.24
CA LEU A 89 -0.55 -3.43 3.03
C LEU A 89 -0.33 -4.90 3.41
N SER A 90 -1.18 -5.79 2.89
CA SER A 90 -1.10 -7.23 3.17
C SER A 90 -1.74 -8.07 2.05
N ASN A 91 -1.44 -9.38 2.04
CA ASN A 91 -2.20 -10.39 1.28
C ASN A 91 -3.08 -11.20 2.24
N GLU A 92 -4.24 -10.64 2.59
CA GLU A 92 -5.17 -11.18 3.59
C GLU A 92 -4.60 -11.20 5.02
N ILE A 93 -3.66 -12.10 5.30
CA ILE A 93 -3.14 -12.39 6.64
C ILE A 93 -1.63 -12.16 6.79
N ASN A 94 -0.87 -11.99 5.71
CA ASN A 94 0.58 -11.83 5.75
C ASN A 94 1.07 -10.60 4.97
N ILE A 95 2.37 -10.34 5.10
CA ILE A 95 3.10 -9.47 4.19
C ILE A 95 3.46 -10.32 2.97
N ALA A 96 3.03 -9.88 1.79
CA ALA A 96 3.33 -10.58 0.56
C ALA A 96 4.80 -10.37 0.14
N GLU A 97 5.34 -11.37 -0.56
CA GLU A 97 6.56 -11.15 -1.34
C GLU A 97 6.27 -10.17 -2.49
N PRO A 98 7.26 -9.42 -2.97
CA PRO A 98 7.05 -8.43 -4.02
C PRO A 98 6.50 -9.00 -5.33
N GLU A 99 6.75 -10.28 -5.66
CA GLU A 99 6.13 -10.97 -6.81
C GLU A 99 4.63 -11.21 -6.68
N ASP A 100 4.09 -11.23 -5.47
CA ASP A 100 2.66 -11.40 -5.17
C ASP A 100 1.96 -10.07 -4.90
N TRP A 101 2.56 -8.97 -5.36
CA TRP A 101 1.98 -7.63 -5.24
C TRP A 101 0.55 -7.56 -5.79
N ASP A 102 0.23 -8.36 -6.82
CA ASP A 102 -1.07 -8.36 -7.47
C ASP A 102 -2.16 -8.99 -6.59
N GLU A 103 -1.82 -9.73 -5.56
CA GLU A 103 -2.74 -10.30 -4.56
C GLU A 103 -2.83 -9.45 -3.29
N CYS A 104 -2.16 -8.30 -3.26
CA CYS A 104 -2.15 -7.43 -2.09
C CYS A 104 -3.29 -6.44 -2.10
N THR A 105 -3.82 -6.21 -0.91
CA THR A 105 -4.76 -5.13 -0.62
C THR A 105 -4.05 -4.01 0.14
N LEU A 106 -4.32 -2.77 -0.23
CA LEU A 106 -3.94 -1.57 0.51
C LEU A 106 -5.19 -1.02 1.20
N GLY A 107 -5.20 -0.96 2.52
CA GLY A 107 -6.28 -0.42 3.33
C GLY A 107 -5.91 0.89 4.01
N LEU A 108 -6.84 1.86 4.03
CA LEU A 108 -6.76 3.09 4.80
C LEU A 108 -7.52 2.94 6.11
N TYR A 109 -6.86 3.30 7.21
CA TYR A 109 -7.40 3.27 8.57
C TYR A 109 -7.26 4.64 9.23
N ASP A 110 -8.19 4.95 10.13
CA ASP A 110 -8.09 6.14 10.98
C ASP A 110 -7.29 5.87 12.27
N ALA A 111 -7.15 6.90 13.10
CA ALA A 111 -6.41 6.82 14.35
C ALA A 111 -7.05 5.87 15.40
N ASP A 112 -8.34 5.58 15.29
CA ASP A 112 -9.07 4.68 16.19
C ASP A 112 -8.93 3.21 15.75
N GLY A 113 -8.36 2.96 14.58
CA GLY A 113 -8.15 1.64 14.01
C GLY A 113 -9.29 1.15 13.12
N ASP A 114 -10.23 2.03 12.78
CA ASP A 114 -11.34 1.70 11.89
C ASP A 114 -10.90 1.80 10.43
N GLN A 115 -11.14 0.75 9.66
CA GLN A 115 -10.92 0.76 8.21
C GLN A 115 -11.92 1.72 7.54
N LYS A 116 -11.42 2.63 6.72
CA LYS A 116 -12.22 3.62 5.97
C LYS A 116 -12.31 3.30 4.50
N ALA A 117 -11.26 2.73 3.92
CA ALA A 117 -11.25 2.34 2.52
C ALA A 117 -10.22 1.25 2.25
N PHE A 118 -10.33 0.59 1.11
CA PHE A 118 -9.27 -0.28 0.58
C PHE A 118 -9.32 -0.38 -0.94
N CYS A 119 -8.22 -0.82 -1.53
CA CYS A 119 -8.12 -1.19 -2.94
C CYS A 119 -7.17 -2.37 -3.14
N GLU A 120 -7.43 -3.20 -4.15
CA GLU A 120 -6.48 -4.21 -4.62
C GLU A 120 -5.38 -3.53 -5.43
N LEU A 121 -4.11 -3.87 -5.17
CA LEU A 121 -2.99 -3.23 -5.85
C LEU A 121 -3.02 -3.48 -7.37
N ARG A 122 -3.54 -4.63 -7.83
CA ARG A 122 -3.72 -4.93 -9.26
C ARG A 122 -4.65 -3.95 -9.99
N ASP A 123 -5.59 -3.35 -9.25
CA ASP A 123 -6.62 -2.46 -9.78
C ASP A 123 -6.28 -0.98 -9.58
N VAL A 124 -5.19 -0.69 -8.84
CA VAL A 124 -4.73 0.68 -8.62
C VAL A 124 -4.43 1.35 -9.97
N PRO A 125 -5.13 2.43 -10.32
CA PRO A 125 -4.82 3.16 -11.53
C PRO A 125 -3.49 3.86 -11.30
N TYR A 126 -2.53 3.65 -12.19
CA TYR A 126 -1.41 4.59 -12.34
C TYR A 126 -1.95 5.88 -12.93
N ALA A 127 -1.28 7.00 -12.69
CA ALA A 127 -1.77 8.24 -13.23
C ALA A 127 -1.61 8.26 -14.75
N GLN A 128 -2.66 7.83 -15.45
CA GLN A 128 -2.85 8.08 -16.85
C GLN A 128 -3.40 9.50 -16.96
N PHE A 129 -2.62 10.35 -17.61
CA PHE A 129 -3.12 11.63 -18.11
C PHE A 129 -3.59 11.37 -19.52
N GLY A 130 -4.73 11.97 -19.91
CA GLY A 130 -5.22 11.89 -21.28
C GLY A 130 -4.19 12.48 -22.24
N LEU A 131 -3.28 11.65 -22.74
CA LEU A 131 -2.45 11.97 -23.88
C LEU A 131 -3.34 11.86 -25.12
N PRO A 132 -3.31 12.84 -26.03
CA PRO A 132 -3.80 12.59 -27.38
C PRO A 132 -3.02 11.41 -27.98
N GLU A 133 -3.68 10.64 -28.85
CA GLU A 133 -3.37 9.29 -29.35
C GLU A 133 -1.99 9.06 -30.04
N HIS A 134 -1.03 9.95 -29.88
CA HIS A 134 0.33 9.85 -30.43
C HIS A 134 1.37 9.91 -29.30
N GLU A 135 1.59 8.75 -28.68
CA GLU A 135 2.61 8.50 -27.67
C GLU A 135 4.01 8.39 -28.32
N GLU A 136 4.82 9.42 -28.15
CA GLU A 136 6.27 9.27 -28.11
C GLU A 136 6.68 8.96 -26.67
N SER A 137 7.69 8.10 -26.50
CA SER A 137 8.42 7.85 -25.25
C SER A 137 8.61 9.13 -24.45
N LEU A 138 7.93 9.30 -23.31
CA LEU A 138 8.17 10.43 -22.42
C LEU A 138 9.55 10.29 -21.78
N ASP A 139 10.34 11.37 -21.76
CA ASP A 139 11.61 11.41 -21.03
C ASP A 139 11.42 11.07 -19.54
N ASP A 140 12.46 10.53 -18.91
CA ASP A 140 12.44 10.24 -17.47
C ASP A 140 12.24 11.52 -16.63
N PRO A 141 11.50 11.44 -15.51
CA PRO A 141 11.45 12.52 -14.53
C PRO A 141 12.84 12.88 -14.01
N VAL A 142 13.10 14.19 -13.90
CA VAL A 142 14.34 14.75 -13.36
C VAL A 142 14.06 15.66 -12.18
N ARG A 143 15.10 15.97 -11.40
CA ARG A 143 15.02 16.97 -10.32
C ARG A 143 15.08 18.37 -10.92
N LEU A 144 14.07 19.17 -10.60
CA LEU A 144 13.88 20.53 -11.10
C LEU A 144 13.75 21.51 -9.93
N LEU A 145 13.94 22.81 -10.20
CA LEU A 145 13.64 23.90 -9.29
C LEU A 145 12.32 24.56 -9.66
N CYS A 146 11.50 24.83 -8.66
CA CYS A 146 10.26 25.56 -8.84
C CYS A 146 10.56 27.02 -9.21
N PRO A 147 10.10 27.51 -10.37
CA PRO A 147 10.31 28.91 -10.76
C PRO A 147 9.54 29.88 -9.84
N CYS A 148 8.54 29.40 -9.10
CA CYS A 148 7.73 30.24 -8.21
C CYS A 148 8.34 30.41 -6.82
N CYS A 149 8.88 29.34 -6.22
CA CYS A 149 9.32 29.34 -4.82
C CYS A 149 10.77 28.87 -4.62
N GLY A 150 11.45 28.41 -5.67
CA GLY A 150 12.80 27.86 -5.59
C GLY A 150 12.91 26.48 -4.94
N ALA A 151 11.80 25.87 -4.50
CA ALA A 151 11.81 24.53 -3.94
C ALA A 151 12.22 23.50 -5.00
N ARG A 152 12.91 22.43 -4.57
CA ARG A 152 13.16 21.28 -5.44
C ARG A 152 11.86 20.52 -5.66
N THR A 153 11.67 20.01 -6.87
CA THR A 153 10.55 19.14 -7.25
C THR A 153 11.04 18.06 -8.20
N THR A 154 10.23 17.03 -8.39
CA THR A 154 10.40 16.04 -9.45
C THR A 154 9.42 16.37 -10.58
N GLY A 155 9.89 16.35 -11.83
CA GLY A 155 9.10 16.76 -13.00
C GLY A 155 9.79 16.37 -14.31
N ARG A 156 9.12 16.54 -15.44
CA ARG A 156 9.74 16.43 -16.78
C ARG A 156 9.96 17.81 -17.36
N GLN A 157 11.11 18.02 -17.99
CA GLN A 157 11.47 19.32 -18.54
C GLN A 157 10.41 19.74 -19.56
N TRP A 158 9.79 20.90 -19.32
CA TRP A 158 8.92 21.52 -20.32
C TRP A 158 9.74 22.47 -21.17
N ARG A 159 9.58 22.39 -22.49
CA ARG A 159 10.33 23.20 -23.47
C ARG A 159 10.22 24.72 -23.27
N ASN A 160 9.14 25.18 -22.63
CA ASN A 160 8.89 26.60 -22.40
C ASN A 160 9.35 27.08 -21.00
N GLN A 161 10.05 26.22 -20.25
CA GLN A 161 10.71 26.54 -19.00
C GLN A 161 12.22 26.56 -19.20
N ASP A 162 12.93 27.34 -18.39
CA ASP A 162 14.38 27.27 -18.33
C ASP A 162 14.84 25.84 -17.98
N VAL A 163 15.98 25.42 -18.52
CA VAL A 163 16.53 24.09 -18.24
C VAL A 163 16.74 23.94 -16.74
N GLY A 164 16.26 22.84 -16.18
CA GLY A 164 16.33 22.56 -14.74
C GLY A 164 15.20 23.18 -13.92
N HIS A 165 14.17 23.76 -14.56
CA HIS A 165 13.01 24.34 -13.87
C HIS A 165 11.70 23.59 -14.18
N GLY A 166 10.83 23.51 -13.18
CA GLY A 166 9.54 22.83 -13.26
C GLY A 166 8.66 23.12 -12.04
N LEU A 167 7.34 23.10 -12.21
CA LEU A 167 6.41 23.53 -11.16
C LEU A 167 6.31 22.50 -10.03
N CYS A 168 6.47 22.93 -8.77
CA CYS A 168 6.28 22.04 -7.61
C CYS A 168 4.81 21.87 -7.24
N SER A 169 4.48 20.76 -6.56
CA SER A 169 3.13 20.41 -6.11
C SER A 169 2.44 21.52 -5.30
N THR A 170 3.18 22.19 -4.40
CA THR A 170 2.66 23.29 -3.58
C THR A 170 2.27 24.53 -4.39
N CYS A 171 2.99 24.82 -5.48
CA CYS A 171 2.74 26.01 -6.28
C CYS A 171 1.66 25.80 -7.36
N ILE A 172 1.26 24.57 -7.66
CA ILE A 172 0.25 24.26 -8.70
C ILE A 172 -1.02 25.10 -8.51
N GLU A 173 -1.66 24.98 -7.35
CA GLU A 173 -2.94 25.66 -7.11
C GLU A 173 -2.80 27.18 -7.02
N SER A 174 -1.69 27.66 -6.45
CA SER A 174 -1.39 29.09 -6.38
C SER A 174 -1.21 29.73 -7.75
N VAL A 175 -0.66 29.00 -8.71
CA VAL A 175 -0.45 29.48 -10.08
C VAL A 175 -1.73 29.33 -10.90
N ARG A 176 -2.45 28.21 -10.76
CA ARG A 176 -3.77 28.00 -11.39
C ARG A 176 -4.78 29.08 -11.03
N ALA A 177 -4.80 29.51 -9.78
CA ALA A 177 -5.70 30.57 -9.33
C ALA A 177 -5.42 31.95 -9.97
N LYS A 178 -4.24 32.14 -10.59
CA LYS A 178 -3.78 33.44 -11.10
C LYS A 178 -3.74 33.54 -12.61
N MET A 179 -4.01 32.46 -13.35
CA MET A 179 -3.90 32.46 -14.81
C MET A 179 -4.92 31.55 -15.47
N ALA A 180 -5.23 31.83 -16.75
CA ALA A 180 -6.13 31.01 -17.54
C ALA A 180 -5.53 29.62 -17.82
N ALA A 181 -6.37 28.61 -17.99
CA ALA A 181 -5.93 27.23 -18.15
C ALA A 181 -5.04 27.00 -19.39
N ASP A 182 -5.31 27.68 -20.50
CA ASP A 182 -4.50 27.58 -21.71
C ASP A 182 -3.12 28.24 -21.54
N GLU A 183 -3.07 29.36 -20.82
CA GLU A 183 -1.84 30.05 -20.46
C GLU A 183 -1.01 29.21 -19.49
N PHE A 184 -1.66 28.57 -18.52
CA PHE A 184 -1.04 27.64 -17.57
C PHE A 184 -0.32 26.50 -18.29
N ILE A 185 -1.00 25.86 -19.23
CA ILE A 185 -0.42 24.76 -20.02
C ILE A 185 0.73 25.24 -20.89
N LYS A 186 0.61 26.41 -21.54
CA LYS A 186 1.71 26.99 -22.32
C LYS A 186 2.93 27.24 -21.46
N CYS A 187 2.75 27.79 -20.26
CA CYS A 187 3.85 28.14 -19.36
C CYS A 187 4.50 26.91 -18.72
N TYR A 188 3.72 26.00 -18.13
CA TYR A 188 4.24 24.95 -17.25
C TYR A 188 4.10 23.53 -17.81
N GLY A 189 3.38 23.38 -18.92
CA GLY A 189 3.06 22.09 -19.51
C GLY A 189 1.80 21.47 -18.91
N HIS A 190 1.70 20.15 -19.02
CA HIS A 190 0.55 19.38 -18.54
C HIS A 190 0.83 18.78 -17.16
N GLN A 191 -0.12 18.93 -16.22
CA GLN A 191 -0.07 18.22 -14.95
C GLN A 191 -0.01 16.73 -15.24
N GLY A 192 0.81 16.00 -14.48
CA GLY A 192 1.02 14.59 -14.64
C GLY A 192 2.06 14.13 -15.63
N ILE A 193 2.33 14.99 -16.61
CA ILE A 193 3.40 14.77 -17.58
C ILE A 193 4.63 15.55 -17.12
N HIS A 194 4.47 16.85 -16.84
CA HIS A 194 5.59 17.76 -16.56
C HIS A 194 5.75 18.10 -15.08
N PHE A 195 4.65 18.16 -14.33
CA PHE A 195 4.63 18.49 -12.90
C PHE A 195 3.47 17.79 -12.20
N GLY A 196 3.51 17.69 -10.87
CA GLY A 196 2.50 16.93 -10.12
C GLY A 196 2.50 15.47 -10.60
N LEU A 197 3.69 14.90 -10.68
CA LEU A 197 3.88 13.55 -11.19
C LEU A 197 3.34 12.53 -10.21
N SER A 198 2.84 11.44 -10.76
CA SER A 198 2.44 10.26 -10.01
C SER A 198 3.17 9.06 -10.59
N GLN A 199 3.23 8.01 -9.80
CA GLN A 199 3.96 6.80 -10.10
C GLN A 199 3.59 6.26 -11.48
N SER A 200 4.61 5.93 -12.26
CA SER A 200 4.43 5.33 -13.58
C SER A 200 4.01 3.86 -13.44
N ALA A 201 3.21 3.37 -14.38
CA ALA A 201 2.84 1.96 -14.41
C ALA A 201 4.08 1.05 -14.55
N PRO A 202 4.06 -0.14 -13.93
CA PRO A 202 5.13 -1.11 -14.11
C PRO A 202 5.26 -1.47 -15.59
N SER A 203 6.49 -1.52 -16.08
CA SER A 203 6.74 -1.87 -17.49
C SER A 203 6.23 -3.29 -17.80
N PRO A 204 5.73 -3.57 -19.01
CA PRO A 204 5.29 -4.92 -19.39
C PRO A 204 6.38 -5.98 -19.18
N GLN A 205 7.65 -5.64 -19.47
CA GLN A 205 8.78 -6.53 -19.25
C GLN A 205 8.94 -6.92 -17.77
N LEU A 206 8.82 -5.94 -16.87
CA LEU A 206 8.89 -6.20 -15.43
C LEU A 206 7.72 -7.09 -14.96
N LEU A 207 6.51 -6.86 -15.48
CA LEU A 207 5.35 -7.69 -15.17
C LEU A 207 5.53 -9.14 -15.65
N ASP A 208 6.05 -9.33 -16.87
CA ASP A 208 6.37 -10.65 -17.41
C ASP A 208 7.44 -11.37 -16.57
N GLU A 209 8.48 -10.65 -16.14
CA GLU A 209 9.52 -11.19 -15.26
C GLU A 209 8.95 -11.63 -13.90
N LEU A 210 8.06 -10.85 -13.29
CA LEU A 210 7.39 -11.20 -12.03
C LEU A 210 6.46 -12.40 -12.21
N ALA A 211 5.67 -12.43 -13.28
CA ALA A 211 4.80 -13.56 -13.58
C ALA A 211 5.61 -14.85 -13.79
N GLN A 212 6.76 -14.77 -14.48
CA GLN A 212 7.66 -15.90 -14.64
C GLN A 212 8.27 -16.36 -13.31
N LYS A 213 8.69 -15.43 -12.44
CA LYS A 213 9.18 -15.77 -11.09
C LYS A 213 8.12 -16.47 -10.26
N LYS A 214 6.89 -15.96 -10.27
CA LYS A 214 5.73 -16.55 -9.58
C LYS A 214 5.44 -17.97 -10.07
N LEU A 215 5.47 -18.20 -11.39
CA LEU A 215 5.33 -19.53 -11.98
C LEU A 215 6.47 -20.47 -11.56
N LEU A 216 7.72 -20.01 -11.58
CA LEU A 216 8.88 -20.81 -11.16
C LEU A 216 8.83 -21.18 -9.67
N ALA A 217 8.30 -20.28 -8.82
CA ALA A 217 8.07 -20.55 -7.41
C ALA A 217 6.96 -21.60 -7.20
N GLN A 218 5.94 -21.63 -8.08
CA GLN A 218 4.87 -22.63 -8.06
C GLN A 218 5.31 -23.99 -8.62
N ASP A 219 6.16 -24.01 -9.66
CA ASP A 219 6.66 -25.22 -10.32
C ASP A 219 7.87 -25.86 -9.60
N SER A 220 8.46 -25.16 -8.62
CA SER A 220 9.45 -25.73 -7.70
C SER A 220 8.70 -26.25 -6.47
N PRO A 221 8.38 -27.55 -6.35
CA PRO A 221 7.65 -28.01 -5.18
C PRO A 221 8.52 -27.80 -3.95
N ASP A 222 7.92 -27.13 -2.97
CA ASP A 222 8.15 -27.28 -1.55
C ASP A 222 9.53 -26.98 -0.95
N GLN A 223 10.63 -26.71 -1.66
CA GLN A 223 11.91 -26.54 -0.93
C GLN A 223 11.92 -25.32 0.04
N PRO A 224 11.54 -24.09 -0.39
CA PRO A 224 11.50 -22.94 0.51
C PRO A 224 10.34 -23.03 1.52
N ALA A 225 9.20 -23.62 1.12
CA ALA A 225 8.05 -23.80 1.99
C ALA A 225 8.27 -24.92 3.04
N LEU A 226 8.96 -26.01 2.68
CA LEU A 226 9.45 -27.05 3.60
C LEU A 226 10.49 -26.45 4.54
N ASP A 227 11.44 -25.67 4.04
CA ASP A 227 12.47 -25.06 4.88
C ASP A 227 11.85 -24.04 5.85
N SER A 228 10.87 -23.25 5.40
CA SER A 228 10.08 -22.33 6.22
C SER A 228 9.21 -23.05 7.24
N ASN A 229 8.47 -24.10 6.85
CA ASN A 229 7.65 -24.88 7.77
C ASN A 229 8.49 -25.65 8.79
N ALA A 230 9.60 -26.24 8.36
CA ALA A 230 10.54 -26.90 9.27
C ALA A 230 11.18 -25.90 10.25
N LEU A 231 11.47 -24.68 9.79
CA LEU A 231 11.96 -23.62 10.66
C LEU A 231 10.89 -23.11 11.64
N LYS A 232 9.65 -22.95 11.19
CA LYS A 232 8.48 -22.62 12.03
C LYS A 232 8.24 -23.69 13.09
N ASP A 233 8.27 -24.96 12.72
CA ASP A 233 8.15 -26.09 13.64
C ASP A 233 9.27 -26.07 14.69
N ARG A 234 10.50 -25.76 14.27
CA ARG A 234 11.64 -25.64 15.18
C ARG A 234 11.47 -24.49 16.18
N TYR A 235 10.99 -23.33 15.76
CA TYR A 235 10.67 -22.23 16.67
C TYR A 235 9.52 -22.58 17.61
N ARG A 236 8.47 -23.27 17.12
CA ARG A 236 7.36 -23.76 17.96
C ARG A 236 7.85 -24.71 19.04
N SER A 237 8.60 -25.74 18.65
CA SER A 237 9.17 -26.71 19.60
C SER A 237 10.11 -26.05 20.59
N TRP A 238 10.96 -25.12 20.13
CA TRP A 238 11.82 -24.38 21.04
C TRP A 238 11.02 -23.56 22.06
N ALA A 239 9.95 -22.87 21.63
CA ALA A 239 9.09 -22.12 22.54
C ALA A 239 8.34 -23.03 23.53
N GLN A 240 7.86 -24.19 23.08
CA GLN A 240 7.28 -25.23 23.94
C GLN A 240 8.28 -25.70 25.00
N ASP A 241 9.53 -25.96 24.61
CA ASP A 241 10.55 -26.52 25.52
C ASP A 241 11.15 -25.49 26.49
N ASN A 242 11.16 -24.20 26.12
CA ASN A 242 11.92 -23.17 26.84
C ASN A 242 11.08 -22.04 27.45
N LEU A 243 9.90 -21.75 26.88
CA LEU A 243 9.05 -20.64 27.34
C LEU A 243 7.76 -21.11 27.98
N ALA A 244 7.22 -22.26 27.54
CA ALA A 244 5.97 -22.77 28.09
C ALA A 244 6.10 -23.14 29.58
N ASN A 245 5.09 -22.77 30.35
CA ASN A 245 4.97 -23.01 31.79
C ASN A 245 3.49 -23.08 32.19
N ASP A 246 3.21 -23.16 33.48
CA ASP A 246 1.84 -23.29 34.01
C ASP A 246 0.91 -22.14 33.58
N ASP A 247 1.45 -20.93 33.40
CA ASP A 247 0.69 -19.72 33.06
C ASP A 247 0.75 -19.35 31.56
N LEU A 248 1.73 -19.87 30.81
CA LEU A 248 1.96 -19.58 29.39
C LEU A 248 2.10 -20.89 28.61
N GLN A 249 1.14 -21.20 27.73
CA GLN A 249 1.12 -22.43 26.94
C GLN A 249 1.37 -22.15 25.46
N VAL A 250 2.10 -23.06 24.81
CA VAL A 250 2.31 -23.05 23.36
C VAL A 250 1.64 -24.30 22.78
N ASN A 251 0.55 -24.11 22.04
CA ASN A 251 -0.22 -25.21 21.46
C ASN A 251 0.55 -25.87 20.30
N ASP A 252 0.32 -27.16 20.05
CA ASP A 252 0.86 -27.89 18.90
C ASP A 252 0.45 -27.26 17.56
N GLY A 253 -0.70 -26.59 17.52
CA GLY A 253 -1.18 -25.82 16.38
C GLY A 253 -0.81 -24.33 16.39
N ALA A 254 0.10 -23.89 17.27
CA ALA A 254 0.46 -22.47 17.41
C ALA A 254 0.96 -21.91 16.08
N GLN A 255 0.39 -20.78 15.67
CA GLN A 255 0.87 -20.06 14.50
C GLN A 255 2.29 -19.53 14.77
N VAL A 256 3.16 -19.66 13.76
CA VAL A 256 4.54 -19.15 13.81
C VAL A 256 4.79 -18.29 12.60
N THR A 257 5.24 -17.07 12.86
CA THR A 257 5.58 -16.12 11.80
C THR A 257 7.04 -15.74 11.90
N LEU A 258 7.78 -15.96 10.81
CA LEU A 258 9.21 -15.72 10.74
C LEU A 258 9.48 -14.24 10.47
N CYS A 259 10.60 -13.73 11.00
CA CYS A 259 11.14 -12.40 10.73
C CYS A 259 12.66 -12.50 10.54
N ASP A 260 13.30 -11.44 10.05
CA ASP A 260 14.74 -11.44 9.75
C ASP A 260 15.62 -11.83 10.95
N ASP A 261 15.21 -11.41 12.15
CA ASP A 261 15.96 -11.62 13.40
C ASP A 261 15.35 -12.71 14.32
N GLY A 262 14.32 -13.44 13.88
CA GLY A 262 13.66 -14.43 14.75
C GLY A 262 12.32 -14.94 14.27
N ALA A 263 11.45 -15.28 15.22
CA ALA A 263 10.07 -15.66 14.95
C ALA A 263 9.14 -15.30 16.10
N PHE A 264 7.89 -14.97 15.77
CA PHE A 264 6.79 -14.88 16.72
C PHE A 264 6.07 -16.22 16.79
N VAL A 265 5.82 -16.71 18.01
CA VAL A 265 5.08 -17.95 18.27
C VAL A 265 3.83 -17.60 19.07
N GLU A 266 2.66 -18.00 18.57
CA GLU A 266 1.39 -17.80 19.26
C GLU A 266 1.36 -18.55 20.60
N THR A 267 0.90 -17.87 21.66
CA THR A 267 0.83 -18.43 23.01
C THR A 267 -0.52 -18.17 23.66
N TRP A 268 -0.92 -19.07 24.56
CA TRP A 268 -2.13 -18.96 25.36
C TRP A 268 -1.74 -18.67 26.80
N THR A 269 -2.39 -17.69 27.43
CA THR A 269 -2.21 -17.42 28.86
C THR A 269 -3.40 -17.94 29.65
N TRP A 270 -3.11 -18.62 30.76
CA TRP A 270 -4.14 -19.01 31.71
C TRP A 270 -4.62 -17.78 32.49
N VAL A 271 -5.93 -17.53 32.47
CA VAL A 271 -6.56 -16.46 33.27
C VAL A 271 -7.54 -17.11 34.25
N PRO A 272 -7.24 -17.13 35.57
CA PRO A 272 -8.15 -17.66 36.56
C PRO A 272 -9.47 -16.88 36.59
N ARG A 273 -10.59 -17.58 36.74
CA ARG A 273 -11.92 -16.96 36.84
C ARG A 273 -11.99 -15.88 37.91
N ASP A 274 -11.35 -16.10 39.05
CA ASP A 274 -11.39 -15.18 40.20
C ASP A 274 -10.54 -13.91 39.97
N SER A 275 -9.77 -13.85 38.89
CA SER A 275 -9.06 -12.63 38.45
C SER A 275 -9.93 -11.73 37.56
N LEU A 276 -11.10 -12.21 37.13
CA LEU A 276 -12.04 -11.40 36.37
C LEU A 276 -12.77 -10.44 37.34
N PRO A 277 -12.87 -9.15 37.00
CA PRO A 277 -13.67 -8.23 37.80
C PRO A 277 -15.14 -8.69 37.83
N GLU A 278 -15.79 -8.60 38.99
CA GLU A 278 -17.23 -8.85 39.10
C GLU A 278 -17.98 -7.96 38.10
N ALA A 279 -18.82 -8.59 37.27
CA ALA A 279 -19.66 -7.85 36.34
C ALA A 279 -20.50 -6.84 37.13
N ALA A 280 -20.41 -5.57 36.77
CA ALA A 280 -21.21 -4.52 37.38
C ALA A 280 -22.69 -4.92 37.31
N ALA A 281 -23.33 -5.05 38.49
CA ALA A 281 -24.74 -5.36 38.56
C ALA A 281 -25.52 -4.32 37.73
N PRO A 282 -26.47 -4.72 36.86
CA PRO A 282 -27.34 -3.78 36.19
C PRO A 282 -28.06 -2.97 37.26
N GLY A 283 -27.93 -1.64 37.17
CA GLY A 283 -28.28 -0.69 38.22
C GLY A 283 -29.60 -1.01 38.90
N GLY A 284 -29.53 -1.24 40.21
CA GLY A 284 -30.70 -1.27 41.06
C GLY A 284 -31.37 0.10 41.03
N GLU A 285 -32.61 0.11 40.60
CA GLU A 285 -33.56 1.19 40.82
C GLU A 285 -33.55 1.57 42.31
N THR A 286 -33.20 2.82 42.62
CA THR A 286 -33.46 3.41 43.93
C THR A 286 -34.69 4.30 43.82
N HIS A 287 -35.72 3.88 44.56
CA HIS A 287 -36.95 4.59 44.92
C HIS A 287 -36.74 6.03 45.38
#